data_AF-A0A380B8X8-F1
#
_entry.id   AF-A0A380B8X8-F1
#
_cell.length_a   1.000
_cell.length_b   1.000
_cell.length_c   1.000
_cell.angle_alpha   90.00
_cell.angle_beta   90.00
_cell.angle_gamma   90.00
#
_symmetry.space_group_name_H-M   'P 1'
#
loop_
_entity.id
_entity.type
_entity.pdbx_description
1 polymer ?
#
loop_
_entity_poly.entity_id
_entity_poly.type
_entity_poly.pdbx_seq_one_letter_code
_entity_poly.pdbx_strand_id
1 'polypeptide(L)'
;MVNSFFTNTVVIKSCAVIEEAYLRCYIESSNQQCGSVDFISEKINFNISGKNIFYKGMDSIKNIRLEYRDEILIFTFRNKKSLTFNCGMKEFGKISDHIRQYENFGSSQDQKTSFFND
;
A
#
# COMPACT_ATOMS: atom_id res chain seq x y z
N MET A 1 -17.88 2.31 13.11
CA MET A 1 -18.15 1.07 12.36
C MET A 1 -17.26 1.06 11.13
N VAL A 2 -16.34 0.10 11.04
CA VAL A 2 -15.46 -0.04 9.87
C VAL A 2 -16.23 -0.85 8.84
N ASN A 3 -16.73 -0.19 7.79
CA ASN A 3 -17.33 -0.89 6.66
C ASN A 3 -16.21 -1.57 5.86
N SER A 4 -15.83 -2.78 6.28
CA SER A 4 -14.96 -3.66 5.50
C SER A 4 -15.79 -4.23 4.34
N PHE A 5 -15.44 -3.86 3.11
CA PHE A 5 -16.20 -4.24 1.91
C PHE A 5 -15.85 -5.61 1.34
N PHE A 6 -15.16 -6.48 2.07
CA PHE A 6 -14.80 -7.81 1.58
C PHE A 6 -15.14 -8.89 2.60
N THR A 7 -16.11 -9.74 2.26
CA THR A 7 -16.38 -11.01 2.96
C THR A 7 -15.31 -12.06 2.69
N ASN A 8 -14.49 -11.85 1.67
CA ASN A 8 -13.35 -12.70 1.31
C ASN A 8 -12.05 -12.04 1.75
N THR A 9 -11.21 -12.80 2.44
CA THR A 9 -9.85 -12.38 2.80
C THR A 9 -9.04 -12.09 1.55
N VAL A 10 -8.52 -10.86 1.45
CA VAL A 10 -7.62 -10.43 0.37
C VAL A 10 -6.21 -10.37 0.90
N VAL A 11 -5.26 -10.95 0.17
CA VAL A 11 -3.88 -11.16 0.62
C VAL A 11 -2.90 -10.54 -0.37
N ILE A 12 -1.90 -9.82 0.13
CA ILE A 12 -0.69 -9.53 -0.63
C ILE A 12 0.18 -10.79 -0.58
N LYS A 13 0.18 -11.57 -1.67
CA LYS A 13 0.83 -12.87 -1.71
C LYS A 13 2.34 -12.76 -1.82
N SER A 14 2.80 -11.83 -2.66
CA SER A 14 4.22 -11.58 -2.91
C SER A 14 4.40 -10.21 -3.55
N CYS A 15 5.58 -9.63 -3.37
CA CYS A 15 5.98 -8.42 -4.10
C CYS A 15 7.29 -8.65 -4.86
N ALA A 16 7.34 -8.18 -6.10
CA ALA A 16 8.47 -8.26 -7.02
C ALA A 16 8.90 -6.86 -7.45
N VAL A 17 10.20 -6.60 -7.38
CA VAL A 17 10.81 -5.40 -7.97
C VAL A 17 10.93 -5.66 -9.46
N ILE A 18 10.21 -4.89 -10.27
CA ILE A 18 10.21 -5.02 -11.73
C ILE A 18 11.36 -4.21 -12.32
N GLU A 19 11.54 -2.99 -11.80
CA GLU A 19 12.63 -2.06 -12.08
C GLU A 19 12.82 -1.16 -10.85
N GLU A 20 13.87 -0.34 -10.82
CA GLU A 20 14.29 0.42 -9.63
C GLU A 20 13.16 1.24 -9.00
N ALA A 21 12.31 1.88 -9.81
CA ALA A 21 11.18 2.69 -9.37
C ALA A 21 9.82 1.97 -9.44
N TYR A 22 9.81 0.63 -9.54
CA TYR A 22 8.58 -0.14 -9.67
C TYR A 22 8.58 -1.41 -8.82
N LEU A 23 7.76 -1.40 -7.76
CA LEU A 23 7.39 -2.57 -6.98
C LEU A 23 5.96 -3.03 -7.35
N ARG A 24 5.79 -4.28 -7.78
CA ARG A 24 4.48 -4.91 -7.99
C ARG A 24 4.17 -5.89 -6.88
N CYS A 25 3.05 -5.71 -6.20
CA CYS A 25 2.51 -6.66 -5.23
C CYS A 25 1.33 -7.42 -5.83
N TYR A 26 1.41 -8.75 -5.85
CA TYR A 26 0.38 -9.64 -6.38
C TYR A 26 -0.67 -9.91 -5.32
N ILE A 27 -1.94 -9.77 -5.70
CA ILE A 27 -3.07 -9.92 -4.80
C ILE A 27 -3.79 -11.24 -5.06
N GLU A 28 -4.07 -11.97 -3.99
CA GLU A 28 -4.85 -13.20 -4.01
C GLU A 28 -6.09 -13.09 -3.12
N SER A 29 -7.14 -13.80 -3.52
CA SER A 29 -8.32 -14.08 -2.69
C SER A 29 -8.71 -15.52 -2.90
N SER A 30 -8.97 -16.26 -1.82
CA SER A 30 -9.31 -17.70 -1.90
C SER A 30 -8.27 -18.52 -2.70
N ASN A 31 -6.98 -18.23 -2.54
CA ASN A 31 -5.85 -18.84 -3.25
C ASN A 31 -5.89 -18.68 -4.79
N GLN A 32 -6.62 -17.67 -5.29
CA GLN A 32 -6.62 -17.30 -6.70
C GLN A 32 -6.13 -15.87 -6.85
N GLN A 33 -5.20 -15.66 -7.78
CA GLN A 33 -4.75 -14.32 -8.12
C GLN A 33 -5.92 -13.48 -8.63
N CYS A 34 -6.13 -12.33 -8.00
CA CYS A 34 -7.24 -11.43 -8.29
C CYS A 34 -6.78 -9.98 -8.53
N GLY A 35 -5.49 -9.72 -8.70
CA GLY A 35 -5.01 -8.40 -9.12
C GLY A 35 -3.59 -8.07 -8.72
N SER A 36 -3.30 -6.76 -8.74
CA SER A 36 -2.05 -6.17 -8.30
C SER A 36 -2.27 -4.86 -7.54
N VAL A 37 -1.30 -4.54 -6.69
CA VAL A 37 -1.02 -3.19 -6.21
C VAL A 37 0.37 -2.84 -6.71
N ASP A 38 0.43 -1.86 -7.60
CA ASP A 38 1.64 -1.44 -8.30
C ASP A 38 2.11 -0.10 -7.71
N PHE A 39 3.27 -0.08 -7.10
CA PHE A 39 3.96 1.14 -6.67
C PHE A 39 4.88 1.57 -7.82
N ILE A 40 4.55 2.70 -8.45
CA ILE A 40 5.22 3.21 -9.64
C ILE A 40 5.67 4.63 -9.32
N SER A 41 6.96 4.78 -8.98
CA SER A 41 7.50 6.02 -8.44
C SER A 41 6.66 6.51 -7.24
N GLU A 42 6.30 7.78 -7.19
CA GLU A 42 5.50 8.39 -6.12
C GLU A 42 3.99 8.04 -6.14
N LYS A 43 3.56 7.05 -6.94
CA LYS A 43 2.14 6.68 -7.10
C LYS A 43 1.90 5.21 -6.79
N ILE A 44 0.70 4.91 -6.31
CA ILE A 44 0.19 3.56 -6.08
C ILE A 44 -1.01 3.35 -6.99
N ASN A 45 -0.95 2.34 -7.85
CA ASN A 45 -2.03 1.89 -8.71
C ASN A 45 -2.60 0.56 -8.17
N PHE A 46 -3.87 0.58 -7.80
CA PHE A 46 -4.61 -0.58 -7.36
C PHE A 46 -5.42 -1.12 -8.54
N ASN A 47 -5.22 -2.38 -8.90
CA ASN A 47 -5.95 -3.05 -9.96
C ASN A 47 -6.40 -4.43 -9.48
N ILE A 48 -7.52 -4.47 -8.77
CA ILE A 48 -8.05 -5.66 -8.11
C ILE A 48 -9.41 -6.00 -8.72
N SER A 49 -9.53 -7.23 -9.22
CA SER A 49 -10.73 -7.77 -9.84
C SER A 49 -10.81 -9.27 -9.56
N GLY A 50 -11.80 -9.68 -8.78
CA GLY A 50 -12.06 -11.06 -8.43
C GLY A 50 -13.54 -11.30 -8.16
N LYS A 51 -13.90 -12.53 -7.82
CA LYS A 51 -15.29 -12.89 -7.48
C LYS A 51 -15.75 -12.06 -6.26
N ASN A 52 -16.74 -11.18 -6.46
CA ASN A 52 -17.27 -10.25 -5.46
C ASN A 52 -16.26 -9.24 -4.89
N ILE A 53 -15.15 -9.01 -5.60
CA ILE A 53 -14.10 -8.06 -5.20
C ILE A 53 -13.77 -7.20 -6.41
N PHE A 54 -13.94 -5.89 -6.30
CA PHE A 54 -13.53 -4.97 -7.34
C PHE A 54 -13.02 -3.68 -6.73
N TYR A 55 -11.78 -3.32 -7.04
CA TYR A 55 -11.22 -2.02 -6.74
C TYR A 55 -10.21 -1.64 -7.81
N LYS A 56 -10.44 -0.49 -8.46
CA LYS A 56 -9.47 0.11 -9.38
C LYS A 56 -9.30 1.58 -9.04
N GLY A 57 -8.06 2.04 -8.97
CA GLY A 57 -7.75 3.42 -8.67
C GLY A 57 -6.26 3.67 -8.59
N MET A 58 -5.87 4.93 -8.78
CA MET A 58 -4.50 5.38 -8.64
C MET A 58 -4.47 6.59 -7.71
N ASP A 59 -3.54 6.63 -6.78
CA ASP A 59 -3.33 7.78 -5.91
C ASP A 59 -1.83 7.99 -5.66
N SER A 60 -1.43 9.20 -5.27
CA SER A 60 -0.06 9.47 -4.84
C SER A 60 0.20 8.88 -3.47
N ILE A 61 1.41 8.39 -3.22
CA ILE A 61 1.84 7.85 -1.92
C ILE A 61 1.56 8.86 -0.80
N LYS A 62 1.89 10.14 -1.01
CA LYS A 62 1.67 11.23 -0.03
C LYS A 62 0.21 11.44 0.40
N ASN A 63 -0.74 10.91 -0.36
CA ASN A 63 -2.17 11.04 -0.08
C ASN A 63 -2.75 9.83 0.66
N ILE A 64 -1.94 8.78 0.86
CA ILE A 64 -2.34 7.53 1.47
C ILE A 64 -1.61 7.39 2.80
N ARG A 65 -2.37 7.22 3.88
CA ARG A 65 -1.82 6.80 5.16
C ARG A 65 -1.71 5.28 5.17
N LEU A 66 -0.51 4.78 5.47
CA LEU A 66 -0.23 3.35 5.60
C LEU A 66 -0.17 2.95 7.08
N GLU A 67 -0.84 1.86 7.45
CA GLU A 67 -0.73 1.26 8.78
C GLU A 67 -0.52 -0.25 8.65
N TYR A 68 0.32 -0.82 9.50
CA TYR A 68 0.54 -2.26 9.58
C TYR A 68 0.45 -2.73 11.03
N ARG A 69 -0.43 -3.69 11.29
CA ARG A 69 -0.64 -4.32 12.62
C ARG A 69 -1.20 -5.72 12.45
N ASP A 70 -0.77 -6.67 13.27
CA ASP A 70 -1.32 -8.03 13.29
C ASP A 70 -1.40 -8.70 11.90
N GLU A 71 -0.33 -8.57 11.09
CA GLU A 71 -0.26 -9.07 9.70
C GLU A 71 -1.30 -8.46 8.74
N ILE A 72 -1.86 -7.32 9.10
CA ILE A 72 -2.84 -6.58 8.31
C ILE A 72 -2.23 -5.26 7.88
N LEU A 73 -2.17 -5.05 6.56
CA LEU A 73 -1.79 -3.79 5.92
C LEU A 73 -3.04 -2.99 5.55
N ILE A 74 -3.10 -1.74 5.98
CA ILE A 74 -4.23 -0.83 5.79
C ILE A 74 -3.77 0.40 5.01
N PHE A 75 -4.40 0.64 3.87
CA PHE A 75 -4.26 1.87 3.08
C PHE A 75 -5.47 2.76 3.34
N THR A 76 -5.28 3.93 3.92
CA THR A 76 -6.36 4.89 4.17
C THR A 76 -6.21 6.10 3.24
N PHE A 77 -7.22 6.33 2.40
CA PHE A 77 -7.24 7.41 1.41
C PHE A 77 -7.76 8.72 2.02
N ARG A 78 -7.54 9.85 1.32
CA ARG A 78 -8.00 11.19 1.75
C ARG A 78 -9.50 11.28 2.04
N ASN A 79 -10.32 10.49 1.34
CA ASN A 79 -11.76 10.42 1.57
C ASN A 79 -12.16 9.54 2.78
N LYS A 80 -11.20 9.14 3.61
CA LYS A 80 -11.36 8.28 4.80
C LYS A 80 -11.87 6.86 4.51
N LYS A 81 -11.92 6.44 3.24
CA LYS A 81 -12.08 5.03 2.89
C LYS A 81 -10.76 4.31 3.13
N SER A 82 -10.83 3.02 3.44
CA SER A 82 -9.64 2.19 3.62
C SER A 82 -9.73 0.91 2.78
N LEU A 83 -8.58 0.45 2.31
CA LEU A 83 -8.38 -0.92 1.82
C LEU A 83 -7.52 -1.69 2.80
N THR A 84 -7.85 -2.95 2.98
CA THR A 84 -7.19 -3.82 3.96
C THR A 84 -6.76 -5.11 3.28
N PHE A 85 -5.53 -5.53 3.55
CA PHE A 85 -4.94 -6.75 3.03
C PHE A 85 -4.26 -7.50 4.15
N ASN A 86 -4.39 -8.82 4.18
CA ASN A 86 -3.43 -9.64 4.90
C ASN A 86 -2.09 -9.53 4.18
N CYS A 87 -1.02 -9.28 4.92
CA CYS A 87 0.30 -9.03 4.38
C CYS A 87 1.35 -9.61 5.32
N GLY A 88 2.20 -10.49 4.81
CA GLY A 88 3.32 -11.02 5.59
C GLY A 88 4.36 -9.93 5.87
N MET A 89 5.09 -10.07 6.97
CA MET A 89 6.13 -9.11 7.37
C MET A 89 7.20 -8.92 6.29
N LYS A 90 7.51 -9.97 5.52
CA LYS A 90 8.48 -9.92 4.41
C LYS A 90 8.00 -9.02 3.28
N GLU A 91 6.74 -9.14 2.88
CA GLU A 91 6.11 -8.33 1.84
C GLU A 91 5.92 -6.89 2.31
N PHE A 92 5.51 -6.69 3.57
CA PHE A 92 5.45 -5.38 4.19
C PHE A 92 6.80 -4.67 4.19
N GLY A 93 7.90 -5.37 4.52
CA GLY A 93 9.25 -4.80 4.49
C GLY A 93 9.59 -4.21 3.11
N LYS A 94 9.32 -4.95 2.03
CA LYS A 94 9.54 -4.46 0.65
C LYS A 94 8.71 -3.22 0.33
N ILE A 95 7.45 -3.20 0.74
CA ILE A 95 6.54 -2.06 0.53
C ILE A 95 7.05 -0.84 1.30
N SER A 96 7.40 -1.02 2.58
CA SER A 96 7.91 0.06 3.44
C SER A 96 9.21 0.63 2.90
N ASP A 97 10.15 -0.21 2.46
CA ASP A 97 11.42 0.23 1.92
C ASP A 97 11.24 1.02 0.63
N HIS A 98 10.32 0.60 -0.25
CA HIS A 98 10.00 1.33 -1.47
C HIS A 98 9.35 2.70 -1.18
N ILE A 99 8.38 2.77 -0.27
CA ILE A 99 7.72 4.03 0.09
C ILE A 99 8.69 5.05 0.70
N ARG A 100 9.59 4.60 1.58
CA ARG A 100 10.60 5.47 2.23
C ARG A 100 11.52 6.19 1.25
N GLN A 101 11.74 5.61 0.06
CA GLN A 101 12.50 6.26 -0.99
C GLN A 101 11.83 7.55 -1.49
N TYR A 102 10.53 7.73 -1.29
CA TYR A 102 9.79 8.90 -1.77
C TYR A 102 9.40 9.87 -0.63
N GLU A 103 9.37 9.40 0.62
CA GLU A 103 9.20 10.26 1.80
C GLU A 103 10.42 11.20 1.99
N ASN A 104 11.62 10.72 1.67
CA ASN A 104 12.86 11.50 1.80
C ASN A 104 13.13 12.49 0.64
N PHE A 105 12.43 12.38 -0.48
CA PHE A 105 12.57 13.33 -1.61
C PHE A 105 11.61 14.53 -1.50
N GLY A 106 10.61 14.46 -0.62
CA GLY A 106 9.69 15.56 -0.34
C GLY A 106 10.16 16.55 0.73
N SER A 107 11.31 16.31 1.37
CA SER A 107 11.79 17.07 2.54
C SER A 107 13.04 17.94 2.27
N SER A 108 13.43 18.14 1.00
CA SER A 108 14.53 19.06 0.65
C SER A 108 14.13 20.46 0.20
N GLN A 109 12.84 20.83 0.25
CA GLN A 109 12.42 22.23 0.32
C GLN A 109 11.19 22.30 1.23
N ASP A 110 11.26 23.15 2.25
CA ASP A 110 10.22 23.43 3.26
C ASP A 110 10.13 22.45 4.45
N GLN A 111 11.14 22.48 5.33
CA GLN A 111 10.95 22.95 6.71
C GLN A 111 12.25 22.81 7.53
N LYS A 112 12.87 23.96 7.83
CA LYS A 112 13.60 24.13 9.09
C LYS A 112 12.59 23.91 10.22
N THR A 113 12.65 22.78 10.91
CA THR A 113 12.12 22.68 12.28
C THR A 113 12.93 21.65 13.06
N SER A 114 13.87 22.20 13.80
CA SER A 114 14.41 21.69 15.06
C SER A 114 13.35 20.98 15.90
N PHE A 115 13.55 19.69 16.18
CA PHE A 115 12.92 18.96 17.29
C PHE A 115 13.91 17.91 17.83
N PHE A 116 14.98 18.38 18.45
CA PHE A 116 15.52 17.70 19.63
C PHE A 116 15.19 18.62 20.81
N ASN A 117 14.20 18.24 21.59
CA ASN A 117 14.07 18.68 22.97
C ASN A 117 14.25 17.43 23.81
N ASP A 118 15.44 17.29 24.39
CA ASP A 118 15.61 16.69 25.72
C ASP A 118 15.41 17.79 26.77
#